data_AF-K1RDZ2-F1
#
_entry.id   AF-K1RDZ2-F1
#
_cell.length_a   1.000
_cell.length_b   1.000
_cell.length_c   1.000
_cell.angle_alpha   90.00
_cell.angle_beta   90.00
_cell.angle_gamma   90.00
#
_symmetry.space_group_name_H-M   'P 1'
#
loop_
_entity.id
_entity.type
_entity.pdbx_description
1 polymer ?
#
loop_
_entity_poly.entity_id
_entity_poly.type
_entity_poly.pdbx_seq_one_letter_code
_entity_poly.pdbx_strand_id
1 'polypeptide(L)' 'FWIGGTDAVEEGKWIWITSGHSFTYSHWAPGFPDDYHGNEDCLELFKDERFLWNDEKCDHRMSFICELS' A
#
# COMPACT_ATOMS: atom_id res chain seq x y z
N PHE A 1 3.94 -5.95 5.85
CA PHE A 1 4.64 -6.60 4.71
C PHE A 1 4.38 -5.76 3.47
N TRP A 2 5.37 -5.53 2.62
CA TRP A 2 5.10 -4.86 1.34
C TRP A 2 4.33 -5.77 0.38
N ILE A 3 3.33 -5.19 -0.27
CA ILE A 3 2.65 -5.73 -1.45
C ILE A 3 2.67 -4.69 -2.57
N GLY A 4 2.36 -5.09 -3.81
CA GLY A 4 2.62 -4.27 -5.01
C GLY A 4 1.71 -3.06 -5.24
N GLY A 5 1.04 -2.55 -4.21
CA GLY A 5 0.15 -1.39 -4.30
C GLY A 5 0.89 -0.07 -4.12
N THR A 6 0.54 0.95 -4.89
CA THR A 6 1.08 2.31 -4.76
C THR A 6 0.14 3.36 -5.32
N ASP A 7 0.21 4.59 -4.81
CA ASP A 7 -0.38 5.79 -5.38
C ASP A 7 0.66 6.91 -5.64
N ALA A 8 1.96 6.58 -5.64
CA ALA A 8 3.08 7.51 -5.90
C ALA A 8 3.00 8.30 -7.22
N VAL A 9 2.13 7.87 -8.14
CA VAL A 9 1.87 8.56 -9.41
C VAL A 9 0.87 9.71 -9.22
N GLU A 10 -0.16 9.50 -8.41
CA GLU A 10 -1.20 10.47 -8.09
C GLU A 10 -1.85 10.11 -6.75
N GLU A 11 -1.60 10.94 -5.74
CA GLU A 11 -2.10 10.79 -4.36
C GLU A 11 -3.60 10.45 -4.32
N GLY A 12 -3.94 9.40 -3.57
CA GLY A 12 -5.30 8.87 -3.45
C GLY A 12 -5.77 8.00 -4.63
N LYS A 13 -4.95 7.79 -5.66
CA LYS A 13 -5.24 6.88 -6.79
C LYS A 13 -4.33 5.66 -6.81
N TRP A 14 -4.74 4.67 -6.03
CA TRP A 14 -4.03 3.41 -5.89
C TRP A 14 -4.09 2.52 -7.14
N ILE A 15 -2.92 2.04 -7.55
CA ILE A 15 -2.70 1.09 -8.64
C ILE A 15 -1.82 -0.09 -8.19
N TRP A 16 -1.92 -1.20 -8.91
CA TRP A 16 -0.97 -2.30 -8.79
C TRP A 16 0.22 -2.09 -9.72
N ILE A 17 1.44 -2.06 -9.20
CA ILE A 17 2.67 -1.77 -9.96
C ILE A 17 2.89 -2.70 -11.15
N THR A 18 2.44 -3.96 -11.06
CA THR A 18 2.65 -4.97 -12.09
C THR A 18 1.76 -4.77 -13.32
N SER A 19 0.53 -4.29 -13.13
CA SER A 19 -0.48 -4.16 -14.19
C SER A 19 -0.84 -2.72 -14.55
N GLY A 20 -0.60 -1.77 -13.64
CA GLY A 20 -1.10 -0.40 -13.72
C GLY A 20 -2.61 -0.27 -13.51
N HIS A 21 -3.32 -1.35 -13.20
CA HIS A 21 -4.76 -1.30 -12.94
C HIS A 21 -5.04 -0.66 -11.58
N SER A 22 -6.10 0.17 -11.54
CA SER A 22 -6.63 0.73 -10.30
C SER A 22 -7.18 -0.36 -9.38
N PHE A 23 -7.17 -0.09 -8.07
CA PHE A 23 -7.78 -0.99 -7.10
C PHE A 23 -9.28 -1.13 -7.36
N THR A 24 -9.73 -2.37 -7.47
CA THR A 24 -11.16 -2.74 -7.47
C THR A 24 -11.62 -3.30 -6.12
N TYR A 25 -10.67 -3.59 -5.24
CA TYR A 25 -10.86 -4.07 -3.89
C TYR A 25 -9.87 -3.37 -2.96
N SER A 26 -10.32 -3.04 -1.76
CA SER A 26 -9.48 -2.48 -0.70
C SER A 26 -9.80 -3.10 0.65
N HIS A 27 -8.79 -3.15 1.52
CA HIS A 27 -8.90 -3.72 2.87
C HIS A 27 -8.16 -2.86 3.91
N TRP A 28 -8.34 -1.54 3.81
CA TRP A 28 -7.72 -0.55 4.69
C TRP A 28 -8.02 -0.78 6.17
N ALA A 29 -7.02 -0.51 7.01
CA ALA A 29 -7.21 -0.33 8.43
C ALA A 29 -8.06 0.93 8.69
N PRO A 30 -8.82 1.00 9.80
CA PRO A 30 -9.61 2.18 10.11
C PRO A 30 -8.72 3.44 10.20
N GLY A 31 -9.00 4.44 9.37
CA GLY A 31 -8.23 5.69 9.33
C GLY A 31 -7.29 5.81 8.14
N PHE A 32 -7.04 4.72 7.40
CA PHE A 32 -6.08 4.67 6.30
C PHE A 32 -6.77 4.59 4.92
N PRO A 33 -6.11 5.00 3.83
CA PRO A 33 -4.80 5.64 3.82
C PRO A 33 -4.84 7.06 4.43
N ASP A 34 -3.79 7.46 5.16
CA ASP A 34 -3.74 8.75 5.88
C ASP A 34 -2.62 9.69 5.44
N ASP A 35 -1.75 9.24 4.54
CA ASP A 35 -0.63 9.98 3.95
C ASP A 35 0.18 10.75 5.00
N TYR A 36 0.69 10.04 6.02
CA TYR A 36 1.29 10.67 7.19
C TYR A 36 2.54 11.50 6.83
N HIS A 37 2.40 12.82 6.96
CA HIS A 37 3.35 13.86 6.51
C HIS A 37 3.49 14.02 5.00
N GLY A 38 2.56 13.51 4.19
CA GLY A 38 2.57 13.74 2.74
C GLY A 38 3.61 12.93 1.98
N ASN A 39 3.89 11.69 2.41
CA ASN A 39 5.01 10.89 1.90
C ASN A 39 4.80 9.37 2.11
N GLU A 40 3.56 8.87 2.08
CA GLU A 40 3.27 7.45 2.27
C GLU A 40 2.64 6.82 1.05
N ASP A 41 3.46 6.48 0.06
CA ASP A 41 2.94 6.04 -1.25
C ASP A 41 2.96 4.52 -1.48
N CYS A 42 3.29 3.70 -0.46
CA CYS A 42 3.49 2.26 -0.61
C CYS A 42 2.54 1.44 0.26
N LEU A 43 1.98 0.36 -0.31
CA LEU A 43 1.00 -0.48 0.36
C LEU A 43 1.62 -1.51 1.30
N GLU A 44 1.35 -1.34 2.59
CA GLU A 44 1.75 -2.25 3.66
C GLU A 44 0.57 -3.12 4.13
N LEU A 45 0.81 -4.42 4.31
CA LEU A 45 0.00 -5.27 5.19
C LEU A 45 0.44 -5.07 6.64
N PHE A 46 -0.36 -4.33 7.40
CA PHE A 46 -0.07 -3.93 8.77
C PHE A 46 -0.29 -5.10 9.74
N LYS A 47 0.83 -5.71 10.18
CA LYS A 47 0.81 -6.98 10.94
C LYS A 47 0.03 -6.87 12.25
N ASP A 48 0.18 -5.76 12.95
CA ASP A 48 -0.46 -5.55 14.26
C ASP A 48 -1.96 -5.27 14.12
N GLU A 49 -2.41 -4.81 12.95
CA GLU A 49 -3.80 -4.59 12.59
C GLU A 49 -4.40 -5.77 11.80
N ARG A 50 -4.05 -7.01 12.17
CA ARG A 50 -4.58 -8.25 11.54
C ARG A 50 -4.37 -8.29 10.01
N PHE A 51 -3.29 -7.71 9.51
CA PHE A 51 -2.97 -7.61 8.08
C PHE A 51 -3.97 -6.78 7.26
N LEU A 52 -4.68 -5.85 7.91
CA LEU A 52 -5.35 -4.75 7.21
C LEU A 52 -4.30 -3.85 6.53
N TRP A 53 -4.74 -3.05 5.56
CA TRP A 53 -3.84 -2.26 4.74
C TRP A 53 -3.53 -0.92 5.39
N ASN A 54 -2.28 -0.50 5.22
CA ASN A 54 -1.73 0.78 5.62
C ASN A 54 -0.93 1.33 4.42
N ASP A 55 -0.97 2.64 4.21
CA ASP A 55 -0.01 3.34 3.39
C ASP A 55 1.19 3.71 4.25
N GLU A 56 2.40 3.49 3.75
CA GLU A 56 3.62 3.68 4.54
C GLU A 56 4.73 4.20 3.63
N LYS A 57 5.72 4.83 4.24
CA LYS A 57 6.89 5.37 3.54
C LYS A 57 7.62 4.25 2.82
N CYS A 58 7.74 4.41 1.50
CA CYS A 58 8.36 3.41 0.63
C CYS A 58 9.80 3.03 0.99
N ASP A 59 10.52 3.88 1.74
CA ASP A 59 11.90 3.63 2.18
C ASP A 59 11.99 2.84 3.50
N HIS A 60 10.85 2.53 4.13
CA HIS A 60 10.80 1.71 5.33
C HIS A 60 11.19 0.24 5.01
N ARG A 61 12.14 -0.29 5.77
CA ARG A 61 12.73 -1.62 5.51
C ARG A 61 11.87 -2.73 6.09
N MET A 62 11.19 -3.48 5.22
CA MET A 62 10.32 -4.58 5.61
C MET A 62 10.41 -5.78 4.67
N SER A 63 9.95 -6.94 5.15
CA SER A 63 9.71 -8.10 4.30
C SER A 63 8.56 -7.83 3.32
N PHE A 64 8.62 -8.45 2.14
CA PHE A 64 7.64 -8.30 1.06
C PHE A 64 7.07 -9.65 0.62
N ILE A 65 5.92 -9.62 -0.04
CA ILE A 65 5.27 -10.77 -0.65
C ILE A 65 5.34 -10.60 -2.17
N CYS A 66 5.78 -11.64 -2.88
CA CYS A 66 5.77 -11.67 -4.34
C CYS A 66 4.52 -12.36 -4.85
N GLU A 67 4.03 -11.88 -5.99
CA GLU A 67 3.09 -12.58 -6.84
C GLU A 67 3.82 -13.06 -8.10
N LEU A 68 3.48 -14.26 -8.58
CA LEU A 68 3.88 -14.71 -9.91
C LEU A 68 2.71 -14.47 -10.87
N SER A 69 2.93 -13.65 -11.88
CA SER A 69 1.93 -13.23 -12.89
C SER A 69 2.04 -14.03 -14.18
#